data_AF-A0AAW9NQ51-F1
#
_entry.id   AF-A0AAW9NQ51-F1
#
_cell.length_a   1.000
_cell.length_b   1.000
_cell.length_c   1.000
_cell.angle_alpha   90.00
_cell.angle_beta   90.00
_cell.angle_gamma   90.00
#
_symmetry.space_group_name_H-M   'P 1'
#
loop_
_entity.id
_entity.type
_entity.pdbx_description
1 polymer ?
#
loop_
_entity_poly.entity_id
_entity_poly.type
_entity_poly.pdbx_seq_one_letter_code
_entity_poly.pdbx_strand_id
1 'polypeptide(L)'
;MKVLCKFCGADFHSPNKEYTECQCGNTDHSQFVFSENETPAVPEAQMMYEIKYNLVFEGRKSQPQHDQVTQDVVDRIQKNERGYYHDLEIIRELGMQDTSLLKTWYEIGLKNYWIAGAWDPKFTIDSFAECKTLGYLLKMLKHGNWSLGSAFYYRNLCFINQVNGGDEWLIIKDDVDFESYSCGRVLESNPFKLVKDIYRYLTAPTDKLKDYEFMKSIEVPEEIELDGCIYRDEVKIAEARLKMYFDVTLDQSIEVHKKQLARAEIMKGKHKQFVTYLKYKGYKVDDTKVSKTYHLNELPINAINEDGTLNEDRFAWSVKDYEIDGDYVTVFYALAEFIRDLTLDYNWEVVYVD
;
A
#
# COMPACT_ATOMS: atom_id res chain seq x y z
N MET A 1 -23.65 -5.42 -22.14
CA MET A 1 -24.66 -6.44 -21.85
C MET A 1 -25.77 -6.25 -22.87
N LYS A 2 -26.06 -7.24 -23.73
CA LYS A 2 -27.16 -7.13 -24.69
C LYS A 2 -28.43 -7.54 -23.99
N VAL A 3 -29.36 -6.60 -23.84
CA VAL A 3 -30.69 -6.89 -23.31
C VAL A 3 -31.58 -7.10 -24.53
N LEU A 4 -32.02 -8.33 -24.76
CA LEU A 4 -32.93 -8.68 -25.83
C LEU A 4 -34.35 -8.77 -25.30
N CYS A 5 -35.29 -8.10 -25.95
CA CYS A 5 -36.71 -8.36 -25.71
C CYS A 5 -37.09 -9.72 -26.32
N LYS A 6 -37.62 -10.65 -25.51
CA LYS A 6 -38.09 -11.98 -25.99
C LYS A 6 -39.13 -11.90 -27.10
N PHE A 7 -39.89 -10.80 -27.18
CA PHE A 7 -41.05 -10.70 -28.05
C PHE A 7 -40.72 -10.22 -29.46
N CYS A 8 -39.80 -9.27 -29.59
CA CYS A 8 -39.45 -8.66 -30.87
C CYS A 8 -37.98 -8.84 -31.27
N GLY A 9 -37.14 -9.39 -30.38
CA GLY A 9 -35.70 -9.56 -30.63
C GLY A 9 -34.92 -8.26 -30.72
N ALA A 10 -35.52 -7.12 -30.35
CA ALA A 10 -34.85 -5.82 -30.38
C ALA A 10 -33.69 -5.77 -29.38
N ASP A 11 -32.55 -5.26 -29.83
CA ASP A 11 -31.33 -5.06 -29.06
C ASP A 11 -31.40 -3.69 -28.36
N PHE A 12 -31.34 -3.69 -27.03
CA PHE A 12 -31.24 -2.48 -26.24
C PHE A 12 -29.78 -2.23 -25.85
N HIS A 13 -29.21 -1.16 -26.40
CA HIS A 13 -27.98 -0.55 -25.91
C HIS A 13 -28.35 0.73 -25.17
N SER A 14 -28.63 0.65 -23.86
CA SER A 14 -28.67 1.86 -23.02
C SER A 14 -27.99 1.63 -21.67
N PRO A 15 -26.94 2.41 -21.34
CA PRO A 15 -26.31 2.38 -20.02
C PRO A 15 -27.06 3.22 -18.97
N ASN A 16 -28.05 4.03 -19.37
CA ASN A 16 -28.84 4.85 -18.47
C ASN A 16 -30.26 4.31 -18.34
N LYS A 17 -30.67 4.08 -17.08
CA LYS A 17 -31.92 3.47 -16.59
C LYS A 17 -33.22 4.19 -16.95
N GLU A 18 -33.28 5.00 -18.00
CA GLU A 18 -34.55 5.33 -18.63
C GLU A 18 -34.83 4.24 -19.67
N TYR A 19 -35.46 3.16 -19.22
CA TYR A 19 -36.03 2.14 -20.11
C TYR A 19 -37.15 2.81 -20.91
N THR A 20 -36.77 3.47 -22.00
CA THR A 20 -37.72 3.88 -23.03
C THR A 20 -38.36 2.61 -23.56
N GLU A 21 -39.69 2.60 -23.52
CA GLU A 21 -40.56 1.50 -23.89
C GLU A 21 -39.99 0.70 -25.07
N CYS A 22 -39.96 -0.63 -24.95
CA CYS A 22 -39.74 -1.46 -26.13
C CYS A 22 -40.71 -1.00 -27.22
N GLN A 23 -40.25 -0.82 -28.46
CA GLN A 23 -41.14 -0.46 -29.58
C GLN A 23 -42.28 -1.48 -29.79
N CYS A 24 -42.18 -2.65 -29.16
CA CYS A 24 -43.21 -3.67 -29.07
C CYS A 24 -44.33 -3.38 -28.03
N GLY A 25 -44.25 -2.29 -27.27
CA GLY A 25 -45.22 -1.91 -26.24
C GLY A 25 -45.19 -2.76 -24.96
N ASN A 26 -44.21 -3.65 -24.80
CA ASN A 26 -44.13 -4.54 -23.65
C ASN A 26 -43.37 -3.87 -22.49
N THR A 27 -44.03 -3.71 -21.35
CA THR A 27 -43.50 -3.12 -20.12
C THR A 27 -43.15 -4.16 -19.05
N ASP A 28 -43.38 -5.44 -19.31
CA ASP A 28 -43.08 -6.52 -18.37
C ASP A 28 -41.57 -6.83 -18.37
N HIS A 29 -40.88 -6.31 -17.36
CA HIS A 29 -39.44 -6.45 -17.17
C HIS A 29 -38.96 -7.90 -16.93
N SER A 30 -39.85 -8.84 -16.63
CA SER A 30 -39.50 -10.26 -16.47
C SER A 30 -39.19 -10.97 -17.80
N GLN A 31 -39.42 -10.31 -18.94
CA GLN A 31 -39.31 -10.89 -20.28
C GLN A 31 -38.08 -10.45 -21.09
N PHE A 32 -37.11 -9.80 -20.45
CA PHE A 32 -35.83 -9.49 -21.08
C PHE A 32 -34.84 -10.63 -20.86
N VAL A 33 -34.20 -11.12 -21.93
CA VAL A 33 -33.10 -12.10 -21.84
C VAL A 33 -31.81 -11.36 -22.07
N PHE A 34 -30.86 -11.56 -21.17
CA PHE A 34 -29.49 -11.26 -21.49
C PHE A 34 -29.05 -12.26 -22.54
N SER A 35 -28.72 -11.81 -23.76
CA SER A 35 -28.19 -12.73 -24.76
C SER A 35 -26.93 -13.36 -24.19
N GLU A 36 -26.75 -14.67 -24.40
CA GLU A 36 -25.48 -15.35 -24.16
C GLU A 36 -24.41 -14.64 -24.98
N ASN A 37 -23.74 -13.66 -24.36
CA ASN A 37 -22.52 -13.11 -24.92
C ASN A 37 -21.55 -14.27 -24.99
N GLU A 38 -20.86 -14.41 -26.12
CA GLU A 38 -19.66 -15.22 -26.21
C GLU A 38 -18.85 -14.97 -24.94
N THR A 39 -18.62 -16.05 -24.18
CA THR A 39 -17.83 -15.95 -22.96
C THR A 39 -16.50 -15.32 -23.36
N PRO A 40 -16.11 -14.16 -22.79
CA PRO A 40 -14.87 -13.52 -23.16
C PRO A 40 -13.73 -14.52 -22.96
N ALA A 41 -12.87 -14.65 -23.97
CA ALA A 41 -11.72 -15.52 -23.89
C ALA A 41 -10.85 -15.10 -22.71
N VAL A 42 -10.46 -16.06 -21.87
CA VAL A 42 -9.48 -15.80 -20.81
C VAL A 42 -8.14 -15.50 -21.50
N PRO A 43 -7.45 -14.40 -21.14
CA PRO A 43 -6.14 -14.12 -21.71
C PRO A 43 -5.19 -15.28 -21.41
N GLU A 44 -4.31 -15.56 -22.37
CA GLU A 44 -3.25 -16.54 -22.15
C GLU A 44 -2.34 -16.06 -21.01
N ALA A 45 -1.92 -16.98 -20.15
CA ALA A 45 -0.99 -16.67 -19.07
C ALA A 45 0.31 -16.10 -19.65
N GLN A 46 0.78 -15.00 -19.09
CA GLN A 46 2.02 -14.33 -19.52
C GLN A 46 3.08 -14.36 -18.43
N MET A 47 4.35 -14.28 -18.81
CA MET A 47 5.41 -14.04 -17.82
C MET A 47 5.20 -12.67 -17.16
N MET A 48 5.39 -12.61 -15.85
CA MET A 48 5.33 -11.36 -15.07
C MET A 48 6.70 -10.92 -14.60
N TYR A 49 6.89 -9.61 -14.52
CA TYR A 49 8.14 -8.96 -14.17
C TYR A 49 7.91 -7.92 -13.08
N GLU A 50 8.89 -7.79 -12.20
CA GLU A 50 9.04 -6.60 -11.38
C GLU A 50 9.88 -5.58 -12.15
N ILE A 51 9.36 -4.38 -12.35
CA ILE A 51 10.01 -3.35 -13.15
C ILE A 51 10.10 -2.02 -12.42
N LYS A 52 11.11 -1.22 -12.78
CA LYS A 52 11.22 0.21 -12.45
C LYS A 52 11.29 1.02 -13.73
N TYR A 53 10.71 2.21 -13.71
CA TYR A 53 10.77 3.15 -14.82
C TYR A 53 10.41 4.56 -14.34
N ASN A 54 10.69 5.55 -15.17
CA ASN A 54 10.33 6.94 -14.96
C ASN A 54 9.18 7.31 -15.89
N LEU A 55 8.11 7.88 -15.32
CA LEU A 55 6.97 8.40 -16.06
C LEU A 55 7.12 9.91 -16.23
N VAL A 56 7.13 10.39 -17.47
CA VAL A 56 7.27 11.80 -17.82
C VAL A 56 6.09 12.22 -18.69
N PHE A 57 5.25 13.12 -18.15
CA PHE A 57 4.23 13.80 -18.94
C PHE A 57 4.69 15.21 -19.30
N GLU A 58 4.22 15.74 -20.43
CA GLU A 58 4.55 17.09 -20.86
C GLU A 58 4.28 18.12 -19.75
N GLY A 59 5.31 18.92 -19.42
CA GLY A 59 5.25 19.95 -18.39
C GLY A 59 5.22 19.43 -16.94
N ARG A 60 5.35 18.13 -16.70
CA ARG A 60 5.42 17.54 -15.35
C ARG A 60 6.83 17.04 -15.02
N LYS A 61 7.13 16.99 -13.72
CA LYS A 61 8.36 16.36 -13.22
C LYS A 61 8.28 14.85 -13.47
N SER A 62 9.43 14.24 -13.77
CA SER A 62 9.59 12.79 -13.80
C SER A 62 9.11 12.17 -12.48
N GLN A 63 8.33 11.10 -12.58
CA GLN A 63 7.84 10.35 -11.43
C GLN A 63 8.36 8.91 -11.51
N PRO A 64 9.18 8.46 -10.54
CA PRO A 64 9.63 7.08 -10.51
C PRO A 64 8.45 6.16 -10.22
N GLN A 65 8.41 5.04 -10.94
CA GLN A 65 7.42 3.98 -10.84
C GLN A 65 8.13 2.66 -10.52
N HIS A 66 7.42 1.76 -9.84
CA HIS A 66 7.91 0.44 -9.45
C HIS A 66 6.73 -0.53 -9.42
N ASP A 67 6.57 -1.32 -10.47
CA ASP A 67 5.35 -2.09 -10.74
C ASP A 67 5.62 -3.57 -10.97
N GLN A 68 4.57 -4.39 -10.83
CA GLN A 68 4.54 -5.79 -11.24
C GLN A 68 3.63 -5.90 -12.45
N VAL A 69 4.17 -6.30 -13.59
CA VAL A 69 3.45 -6.23 -14.86
C VAL A 69 3.70 -7.47 -15.72
N THR A 70 2.78 -7.76 -16.63
CA THR A 70 2.88 -8.83 -17.63
C THR A 70 3.82 -8.44 -18.77
N GLN A 71 4.30 -9.44 -19.53
CA GLN A 71 5.19 -9.24 -20.68
C GLN A 71 4.63 -8.24 -21.70
N ASP A 72 3.33 -8.31 -22.03
CA ASP A 72 2.72 -7.36 -22.96
C ASP A 72 2.81 -5.89 -22.49
N VAL A 73 2.73 -5.65 -21.17
CA VAL A 73 2.92 -4.33 -20.58
C VAL A 73 4.38 -3.89 -20.72
N VAL A 74 5.34 -4.79 -20.46
CA VAL A 74 6.77 -4.52 -20.68
C VAL A 74 7.00 -4.11 -22.13
N ASP A 75 6.46 -4.87 -23.08
CA ASP A 75 6.60 -4.59 -24.52
C ASP A 75 6.00 -3.23 -24.90
N ARG A 76 4.83 -2.89 -24.33
CA ARG A 76 4.20 -1.57 -24.53
C ARG A 76 5.07 -0.43 -23.99
N ILE A 77 5.64 -0.59 -22.79
CA ILE A 77 6.51 0.41 -22.16
C ILE A 77 7.79 0.57 -23.01
N GLN A 78 8.40 -0.53 -23.46
CA GLN A 78 9.60 -0.51 -24.32
C GLN A 78 9.34 0.17 -25.67
N LYS A 79 8.18 -0.10 -26.28
CA LYS A 79 7.78 0.55 -27.54
C LYS A 79 7.65 2.06 -27.37
N ASN A 80 7.25 2.51 -26.17
CA ASN A 80 7.19 3.90 -25.75
C ASN A 80 6.58 4.84 -26.80
N GLU A 81 5.46 4.44 -27.43
CA GLU A 81 4.92 5.14 -28.61
C GLU A 81 4.60 6.62 -28.36
N ARG A 82 4.28 6.96 -27.10
CA ARG A 82 3.95 8.32 -26.67
C ARG A 82 5.14 9.06 -26.04
N GLY A 83 6.27 8.40 -25.86
CA GLY A 83 7.47 9.00 -25.24
C GLY A 83 7.33 9.29 -23.73
N TYR A 84 6.41 8.63 -23.01
CA TYR A 84 6.17 8.90 -21.59
C TYR A 84 7.04 8.05 -20.65
N TYR A 85 7.62 6.97 -21.15
CA TYR A 85 8.34 6.00 -20.34
C TYR A 85 9.84 6.14 -20.55
N HIS A 86 10.61 6.24 -19.46
CA HIS A 86 12.05 6.37 -19.48
C HIS A 86 12.70 5.40 -18.50
N ASP A 87 13.96 5.06 -18.74
CA ASP A 87 14.79 4.29 -17.79
C ASP A 87 14.13 2.98 -17.31
N LEU A 88 13.50 2.24 -18.24
CA LEU A 88 12.91 0.95 -17.91
C LEU A 88 14.00 -0.05 -17.50
N GLU A 89 13.86 -0.57 -16.29
CA GLU A 89 14.69 -1.60 -15.69
C GLU A 89 13.80 -2.79 -15.30
N ILE A 90 14.15 -3.99 -15.79
CA ILE A 90 13.56 -5.24 -15.30
C ILE A 90 14.38 -5.68 -14.09
N ILE A 91 13.76 -5.69 -12.91
CA ILE A 91 14.41 -6.07 -11.65
C ILE A 91 14.53 -7.60 -11.58
N ARG A 92 13.42 -8.31 -11.79
CA ARG A 92 13.37 -9.77 -11.75
C ARG A 92 12.12 -10.33 -12.43
N GLU A 93 12.21 -11.60 -12.78
CA GLU A 93 11.07 -12.42 -13.20
C GLU A 93 10.28 -12.88 -11.96
N LEU A 94 8.95 -12.83 -12.05
CA LEU A 94 8.02 -13.21 -10.99
C LEU A 94 7.23 -14.49 -11.32
N GLY A 95 7.48 -15.09 -12.49
CA GLY A 95 6.81 -16.28 -12.98
C GLY A 95 5.56 -16.00 -13.81
N MET A 96 4.90 -17.08 -14.24
CA MET A 96 3.71 -17.00 -15.09
C MET A 96 2.49 -16.47 -14.35
N GLN A 97 1.69 -15.64 -15.01
CA GLN A 97 0.42 -15.14 -14.51
C GLN A 97 -0.54 -16.30 -14.22
N ASP A 98 -1.22 -16.27 -13.08
CA ASP A 98 -2.32 -17.19 -12.81
C ASP A 98 -3.62 -16.65 -13.38
N THR A 99 -4.16 -17.31 -14.40
CA THR A 99 -5.40 -16.92 -15.06
C THR A 99 -6.58 -17.83 -14.74
N SER A 100 -6.39 -18.82 -13.87
CA SER A 100 -7.31 -19.95 -13.65
C SER A 100 -8.69 -19.53 -13.12
N LEU A 101 -8.76 -18.46 -12.33
CA LEU A 101 -9.98 -17.98 -11.69
C LEU A 101 -10.56 -16.70 -12.33
N LEU A 102 -9.90 -16.11 -13.34
CA LEU A 102 -10.31 -14.84 -13.92
C LEU A 102 -11.74 -14.86 -14.47
N LYS A 103 -12.12 -15.95 -15.15
CA LYS A 103 -13.48 -16.12 -15.65
C LYS A 103 -14.50 -16.15 -14.51
N THR A 104 -14.22 -16.92 -13.47
CA THR A 104 -15.10 -17.04 -12.29
C THR A 104 -15.29 -15.68 -11.61
N TRP A 105 -14.20 -14.95 -11.36
CA TRP A 105 -14.27 -13.63 -10.74
C TRP A 105 -14.94 -12.59 -11.62
N TYR A 106 -14.74 -12.65 -12.94
CA TYR A 106 -15.44 -11.81 -13.89
C TYR A 106 -16.96 -12.04 -13.81
N GLU A 107 -17.40 -13.30 -13.83
CA GLU A 107 -18.82 -13.66 -13.70
C GLU A 107 -19.41 -13.23 -12.36
N ILE A 108 -18.66 -13.33 -11.26
CA ILE A 108 -19.07 -12.83 -9.95
C ILE A 108 -19.19 -11.30 -9.96
N GLY A 109 -18.19 -10.61 -10.51
CA GLY A 109 -18.20 -9.14 -10.65
C GLY A 109 -19.39 -8.65 -11.47
N LEU A 110 -19.78 -9.37 -12.53
CA LEU A 110 -20.97 -9.04 -13.33
C LEU A 110 -22.31 -9.22 -12.57
N LYS A 111 -22.34 -9.99 -11.49
CA LYS A 111 -23.53 -10.09 -10.62
C LYS A 111 -23.67 -8.87 -9.70
N ASN A 112 -22.58 -8.15 -9.43
CA ASN A 112 -22.62 -6.92 -8.66
C ASN A 112 -23.06 -5.76 -9.57
N TYR A 113 -24.18 -5.12 -9.21
CA TYR A 113 -24.81 -4.08 -10.03
C TYR A 113 -23.88 -2.88 -10.33
N TRP A 114 -23.04 -2.49 -9.38
CA TRP A 114 -22.12 -1.36 -9.57
C TRP A 114 -21.01 -1.73 -10.54
N ILE A 115 -20.34 -2.85 -10.30
CA ILE A 115 -19.24 -3.35 -11.14
C ILE A 115 -19.72 -3.60 -12.58
N ALA A 116 -20.89 -4.22 -12.76
CA ALA A 116 -21.48 -4.47 -14.07
C ALA A 116 -21.80 -3.17 -14.85
N GLY A 117 -22.01 -2.06 -14.14
CA GLY A 117 -22.26 -0.73 -14.69
C GLY A 117 -21.01 0.10 -15.01
N ALA A 118 -19.81 -0.43 -14.78
CA ALA A 118 -18.57 0.27 -15.10
C ALA A 118 -18.45 0.55 -16.61
N TRP A 119 -18.08 1.78 -16.97
CA TRP A 119 -18.00 2.23 -18.36
C TRP A 119 -16.70 2.96 -18.71
N ASP A 120 -16.00 3.56 -17.73
CA ASP A 120 -14.72 4.26 -17.92
C ASP A 120 -13.67 3.83 -16.88
N PRO A 121 -12.95 2.73 -17.13
CA PRO A 121 -13.13 1.80 -18.25
C PRO A 121 -14.29 0.82 -18.03
N LYS A 122 -14.71 0.14 -19.09
CA LYS A 122 -15.68 -0.96 -19.00
C LYS A 122 -15.08 -2.13 -18.23
N PHE A 123 -15.87 -2.77 -17.35
CA PHE A 123 -15.45 -3.99 -16.67
C PHE A 123 -15.36 -5.17 -17.66
N THR A 124 -14.16 -5.73 -17.81
CA THR A 124 -13.83 -6.82 -18.72
C THR A 124 -12.85 -7.78 -18.04
N ILE A 125 -12.51 -8.88 -18.70
CA ILE A 125 -11.50 -9.81 -18.16
C ILE A 125 -10.10 -9.18 -18.08
N ASP A 126 -9.84 -8.14 -18.87
CA ASP A 126 -8.59 -7.38 -18.84
C ASP A 126 -8.54 -6.37 -17.67
N SER A 127 -9.63 -6.25 -16.89
CA SER A 127 -9.67 -5.39 -15.70
C SER A 127 -8.88 -5.96 -14.51
N PHE A 128 -8.43 -7.22 -14.60
CA PHE A 128 -7.75 -7.94 -13.53
C PHE A 128 -6.23 -7.85 -13.68
N ALA A 129 -5.56 -7.36 -12.64
CA ALA A 129 -4.10 -7.35 -12.53
C ALA A 129 -3.63 -8.25 -11.37
N GLU A 130 -2.74 -9.18 -11.66
CA GLU A 130 -2.13 -10.02 -10.63
C GLU A 130 -1.12 -9.22 -9.82
N CYS A 131 -1.16 -9.41 -8.51
CA CYS A 131 -0.12 -9.02 -7.58
C CYS A 131 0.60 -10.31 -7.17
N LYS A 132 1.88 -10.45 -7.50
CA LYS A 132 2.68 -11.63 -7.14
C LYS A 132 3.15 -11.62 -5.70
N THR A 133 3.16 -10.44 -5.06
CA THR A 133 3.49 -10.30 -3.65
C THR A 133 2.38 -9.57 -2.91
N LEU A 134 2.17 -9.95 -1.64
CA LEU A 134 1.25 -9.23 -0.77
C LEU A 134 1.62 -7.75 -0.65
N GLY A 135 2.90 -7.40 -0.52
CA GLY A 135 3.34 -6.01 -0.46
C GLY A 135 2.89 -5.17 -1.67
N TYR A 136 2.91 -5.74 -2.87
CA TYR A 136 2.42 -5.05 -4.07
C TYR A 136 0.89 -4.91 -4.06
N LEU A 137 0.15 -5.93 -3.65
CA LEU A 137 -1.29 -5.81 -3.45
C LEU A 137 -1.63 -4.66 -2.48
N LEU A 138 -0.94 -4.59 -1.33
CA LEU A 138 -1.15 -3.52 -0.35
C LEU A 138 -0.84 -2.14 -0.95
N LYS A 139 0.22 -2.02 -1.77
CA LYS A 139 0.55 -0.79 -2.51
C LYS A 139 -0.61 -0.37 -3.41
N MET A 140 -1.15 -1.30 -4.20
CA MET A 140 -2.25 -1.02 -5.13
C MET A 140 -3.52 -0.61 -4.39
N LEU A 141 -3.90 -1.35 -3.34
CA LEU A 141 -5.06 -1.01 -2.52
C LEU A 141 -4.90 0.33 -1.79
N LYS A 142 -3.68 0.69 -1.36
CA LYS A 142 -3.40 1.99 -0.72
C LYS A 142 -3.51 3.18 -1.69
N HIS A 143 -3.14 2.99 -2.95
CA HIS A 143 -3.09 4.09 -3.93
C HIS A 143 -4.42 4.83 -4.05
N GLY A 144 -5.54 4.10 -3.95
CA GLY A 144 -6.88 4.66 -4.05
C GLY A 144 -7.18 5.24 -5.43
N ASN A 145 -8.30 5.97 -5.53
CA ASN A 145 -8.76 6.64 -6.76
C ASN A 145 -8.84 5.71 -8.00
N TRP A 146 -9.16 4.44 -7.76
CA TRP A 146 -9.35 3.47 -8.82
C TRP A 146 -10.70 3.66 -9.49
N SER A 147 -10.76 3.36 -10.78
CA SER A 147 -12.02 3.32 -11.50
C SER A 147 -12.90 2.18 -10.98
N LEU A 148 -14.20 2.29 -11.20
CA LEU A 148 -15.13 1.22 -10.90
C LEU A 148 -14.78 -0.04 -11.71
N GLY A 149 -14.75 -1.21 -11.08
CA GLY A 149 -14.39 -2.47 -11.73
C GLY A 149 -12.88 -2.72 -11.88
N SER A 150 -12.01 -1.80 -11.47
CA SER A 150 -10.58 -2.12 -11.33
C SER A 150 -10.41 -3.30 -10.37
N ALA A 151 -9.67 -4.33 -10.80
CA ALA A 151 -9.53 -5.56 -10.04
C ALA A 151 -8.06 -5.93 -9.82
N PHE A 152 -7.72 -6.26 -8.58
CA PHE A 152 -6.41 -6.77 -8.18
C PHE A 152 -6.59 -8.14 -7.55
N TYR A 153 -5.69 -9.07 -7.82
CA TYR A 153 -5.75 -10.39 -7.19
C TYR A 153 -4.38 -10.86 -6.75
N TYR A 154 -4.38 -11.69 -5.70
CA TYR A 154 -3.20 -12.26 -5.08
C TYR A 154 -3.53 -13.68 -4.67
N ARG A 155 -2.83 -14.65 -5.26
CA ARG A 155 -3.18 -16.07 -5.14
C ARG A 155 -4.65 -16.28 -5.54
N ASN A 156 -5.44 -16.93 -4.70
CA ASN A 156 -6.85 -17.17 -4.91
C ASN A 156 -7.77 -16.10 -4.31
N LEU A 157 -7.25 -14.93 -3.93
CA LEU A 157 -8.04 -13.78 -3.48
C LEU A 157 -8.12 -12.71 -4.55
N CYS A 158 -9.32 -12.20 -4.82
CA CYS A 158 -9.57 -11.11 -5.74
C CYS A 158 -10.30 -9.96 -5.05
N PHE A 159 -9.92 -8.74 -5.40
CA PHE A 159 -10.45 -7.48 -4.92
C PHE A 159 -10.94 -6.68 -6.12
N ILE A 160 -12.25 -6.41 -6.21
CA ILE A 160 -12.82 -5.60 -7.30
C ILE A 160 -13.39 -4.32 -6.70
N ASN A 161 -12.91 -3.17 -7.16
CA ASN A 161 -13.42 -1.89 -6.70
C ASN A 161 -14.88 -1.72 -7.13
N GLN A 162 -15.78 -1.50 -6.17
CA GLN A 162 -17.22 -1.38 -6.41
C GLN A 162 -17.76 0.04 -6.20
N VAL A 163 -16.89 1.01 -5.89
CA VAL A 163 -17.25 2.44 -5.78
C VAL A 163 -16.32 3.28 -6.65
N ASN A 164 -16.88 4.05 -7.58
CA ASN A 164 -16.10 4.88 -8.50
C ASN A 164 -15.30 5.96 -7.76
N GLY A 165 -13.98 5.99 -7.92
CA GLY A 165 -13.08 6.89 -7.19
C GLY A 165 -13.07 6.66 -5.67
N GLY A 166 -13.75 5.61 -5.20
CA GLY A 166 -13.83 5.21 -3.81
C GLY A 166 -12.80 4.15 -3.46
N ASP A 167 -12.95 3.65 -2.25
CA ASP A 167 -12.11 2.62 -1.64
C ASP A 167 -13.05 1.62 -0.97
N GLU A 168 -13.82 0.89 -1.76
CA GLU A 168 -14.69 -0.19 -1.30
C GLU A 168 -14.50 -1.36 -2.26
N TRP A 169 -14.04 -2.48 -1.73
CA TRP A 169 -13.60 -3.62 -2.53
C TRP A 169 -14.50 -4.81 -2.25
N LEU A 170 -15.08 -5.38 -3.30
CA LEU A 170 -15.68 -6.70 -3.26
C LEU A 170 -14.54 -7.72 -3.16
N ILE A 171 -14.51 -8.49 -2.08
CA ILE A 171 -13.51 -9.54 -1.87
C ILE A 171 -14.10 -10.89 -2.24
N ILE A 172 -13.37 -11.62 -3.07
CA ILE A 172 -13.71 -12.95 -3.56
C ILE A 172 -12.55 -13.89 -3.23
N LYS A 173 -12.85 -15.08 -2.72
CA LYS A 173 -11.88 -16.18 -2.61
C LYS A 173 -12.38 -17.37 -3.39
N ASP A 174 -11.53 -17.90 -4.26
CA ASP A 174 -11.90 -18.98 -5.19
C ASP A 174 -13.15 -18.57 -6.00
N ASP A 175 -14.31 -19.16 -5.71
CA ASP A 175 -15.60 -18.91 -6.37
C ASP A 175 -16.65 -18.26 -5.45
N VAL A 176 -16.25 -17.76 -4.27
CA VAL A 176 -17.15 -17.17 -3.27
C VAL A 176 -16.81 -15.71 -3.00
N ASP A 177 -17.73 -14.81 -3.32
CA ASP A 177 -17.75 -13.45 -2.79
C ASP A 177 -18.24 -13.44 -1.34
N PHE A 178 -17.57 -12.70 -0.46
CA PHE A 178 -17.89 -12.78 0.98
C PHE A 178 -17.80 -11.48 1.76
N GLU A 179 -17.11 -10.44 1.27
CA GLU A 179 -16.90 -9.21 2.04
C GLU A 179 -16.87 -7.96 1.15
N SER A 180 -17.30 -6.83 1.73
CA SER A 180 -17.05 -5.48 1.22
C SER A 180 -16.08 -4.79 2.16
N TYR A 181 -14.96 -4.30 1.66
CA TYR A 181 -13.88 -3.82 2.53
C TYR A 181 -13.26 -2.51 2.08
N SER A 182 -13.16 -1.54 2.98
CA SER A 182 -12.50 -0.25 2.74
C SER A 182 -10.99 -0.34 3.01
N CYS A 183 -10.27 -0.92 2.05
CA CYS A 183 -8.85 -1.28 2.19
C CYS A 183 -7.94 -0.09 2.51
N GLY A 184 -8.01 0.98 1.73
CA GLY A 184 -7.29 2.24 1.95
C GLY A 184 -7.55 2.85 3.32
N ARG A 185 -8.81 2.91 3.78
CA ARG A 185 -9.14 3.43 5.13
C ARG A 185 -8.54 2.57 6.25
N VAL A 186 -8.53 1.25 6.06
CA VAL A 186 -7.88 0.33 7.01
C VAL A 186 -6.37 0.51 6.95
N LEU A 187 -5.79 0.64 5.76
CA LEU A 187 -4.36 0.85 5.57
C LEU A 187 -3.87 2.17 6.17
N GLU A 188 -4.69 3.22 6.17
CA GLU A 188 -4.38 4.49 6.84
C GLU A 188 -4.38 4.38 8.37
N SER A 189 -5.33 3.63 8.93
CA SER A 189 -5.59 3.60 10.37
C SER A 189 -4.82 2.50 11.10
N ASN A 190 -4.74 1.32 10.51
CA ASN A 190 -3.99 0.18 11.01
C ASN A 190 -3.49 -0.67 9.83
N PRO A 191 -2.33 -0.31 9.25
CA PRO A 191 -1.78 -1.00 8.08
C PRO A 191 -1.66 -2.52 8.26
N PHE A 192 -1.26 -2.97 9.46
CA PHE A 192 -1.07 -4.40 9.73
C PHE A 192 -2.40 -5.15 9.94
N LYS A 193 -3.52 -4.46 10.17
CA LYS A 193 -4.84 -5.10 10.24
C LYS A 193 -5.19 -5.79 8.92
N LEU A 194 -5.02 -5.10 7.78
CA LEU A 194 -5.34 -5.68 6.48
C LEU A 194 -4.47 -6.92 6.19
N VAL A 195 -3.20 -6.90 6.60
CA VAL A 195 -2.30 -8.08 6.50
C VAL A 195 -2.87 -9.27 7.28
N LYS A 196 -3.29 -9.05 8.54
CA LYS A 196 -3.90 -10.11 9.37
C LYS A 196 -5.19 -10.63 8.75
N ASP A 197 -6.01 -9.75 8.19
CA ASP A 197 -7.27 -10.14 7.56
C ASP A 197 -7.03 -10.94 6.27
N ILE A 198 -6.09 -10.52 5.42
CA ILE A 198 -5.67 -11.30 4.25
C ILE A 198 -5.13 -12.67 4.66
N TYR A 199 -4.31 -12.74 5.71
CA TYR A 199 -3.84 -14.02 6.24
C TYR A 199 -5.01 -14.94 6.65
N ARG A 200 -6.02 -14.40 7.34
CA ARG A 200 -7.23 -15.16 7.68
C ARG A 200 -7.97 -15.62 6.44
N TYR A 201 -8.13 -14.75 5.44
CA TYR A 201 -8.82 -15.11 4.19
C TYR A 201 -8.08 -16.24 3.46
N LEU A 202 -6.75 -16.19 3.38
CA LEU A 202 -5.94 -17.25 2.77
C LEU A 202 -6.00 -18.57 3.53
N THR A 203 -6.07 -18.51 4.87
CA THR A 203 -6.05 -19.70 5.74
C THR A 203 -7.41 -20.35 5.87
N ALA A 204 -8.50 -19.57 5.79
CA ALA A 204 -9.84 -20.07 5.95
C ALA A 204 -10.28 -20.97 4.78
N PRO A 205 -10.95 -22.11 5.07
CA PRO A 205 -11.72 -22.83 4.06
C PRO A 205 -12.78 -21.93 3.44
N THR A 206 -13.02 -22.07 2.13
CA THR A 206 -13.88 -21.17 1.36
C THR A 206 -15.33 -21.17 1.85
N ASP A 207 -15.82 -22.32 2.32
CA ASP A 207 -17.17 -22.46 2.91
C ASP A 207 -17.33 -21.76 4.27
N LYS A 208 -16.24 -21.32 4.89
CA LYS A 208 -16.21 -20.66 6.21
C LYS A 208 -16.01 -19.16 6.17
N LEU A 209 -15.81 -18.56 5.00
CA LEU A 209 -15.51 -17.12 4.88
C LEU A 209 -16.64 -16.21 5.38
N LYS A 210 -17.89 -16.67 5.31
CA LYS A 210 -19.07 -15.94 5.80
C LYS A 210 -19.39 -16.22 7.27
N ASP A 211 -18.68 -17.14 7.90
CA ASP A 211 -18.84 -17.47 9.33
C ASP A 211 -17.96 -16.55 10.16
N TYR A 212 -18.57 -15.48 10.69
CA TYR A 212 -17.87 -14.46 11.47
C TYR A 212 -17.14 -15.02 12.70
N GLU A 213 -17.75 -15.95 13.42
CA GLU A 213 -17.15 -16.54 14.62
C GLU A 213 -15.97 -17.43 14.25
N PHE A 214 -16.08 -18.20 13.17
CA PHE A 214 -14.96 -18.96 12.63
C PHE A 214 -13.80 -18.03 12.23
N MET A 215 -14.09 -17.00 11.42
CA MET A 215 -13.07 -16.06 10.95
C MET A 215 -12.34 -15.35 12.10
N LYS A 216 -13.06 -15.03 13.18
CA LYS A 216 -12.49 -14.42 14.39
C LYS A 216 -11.67 -15.41 15.22
N SER A 217 -12.00 -16.70 15.16
CA SER A 217 -11.31 -17.76 15.88
C SER A 217 -9.93 -18.11 15.28
N ILE A 218 -9.67 -17.73 14.02
CA ILE A 218 -8.38 -17.96 13.38
C ILE A 218 -7.30 -17.15 14.11
N GLU A 219 -6.41 -17.89 14.78
CA GLU A 219 -5.23 -17.31 15.40
C GLU A 219 -4.28 -16.79 14.31
N VAL A 220 -3.85 -15.54 14.48
CA VAL A 220 -2.94 -14.90 13.56
C VAL A 220 -1.58 -14.76 14.26
N PRO A 221 -0.50 -15.32 13.68
CA PRO A 221 0.81 -15.22 14.28
C PRO A 221 1.29 -13.77 14.35
N GLU A 222 2.23 -13.48 15.25
CA GLU A 222 2.82 -12.13 15.36
C GLU A 222 3.65 -11.76 14.12
N GLU A 223 4.21 -12.77 13.47
CA GLU A 223 4.97 -12.68 12.23
C GLU A 223 4.29 -13.56 11.18
N ILE A 224 3.93 -12.96 10.06
CA ILE A 224 3.26 -13.63 8.95
C ILE A 224 4.26 -13.72 7.81
N GLU A 225 4.67 -14.91 7.44
CA GLU A 225 5.54 -15.13 6.28
C GLU A 225 4.68 -15.42 5.04
N LEU A 226 4.77 -14.56 4.03
CA LEU A 226 4.08 -14.70 2.75
C LEU A 226 4.99 -14.26 1.62
N ASP A 227 5.13 -15.09 0.58
CA ASP A 227 5.96 -14.85 -0.60
C ASP A 227 7.42 -14.55 -0.26
N GLY A 228 7.96 -15.28 0.73
CA GLY A 228 9.34 -15.08 1.23
C GLY A 228 9.56 -13.74 1.96
N CYS A 229 8.48 -13.02 2.27
CA CYS A 229 8.50 -11.76 2.99
C CYS A 229 7.87 -11.95 4.38
N ILE A 230 8.51 -11.43 5.43
CA ILE A 230 7.95 -11.46 6.77
C ILE A 230 7.22 -10.14 7.06
N TYR A 231 5.93 -10.22 7.33
CA TYR A 231 5.09 -9.10 7.75
C TYR A 231 4.88 -9.15 9.25
N ARG A 232 5.15 -8.03 9.94
CA ARG A 232 5.05 -7.93 11.41
C ARG A 232 4.37 -6.64 11.84
N ASP A 233 3.80 -6.66 13.04
CA ASP A 233 3.25 -5.47 13.67
C ASP A 233 4.39 -4.61 14.25
N GLU A 234 5.06 -3.84 13.39
CA GLU A 234 6.19 -3.00 13.81
C GLU A 234 5.80 -2.00 14.92
N VAL A 235 4.53 -1.62 15.00
CA VAL A 235 4.02 -0.79 16.10
C VAL A 235 4.02 -1.57 17.41
N LYS A 236 3.52 -2.81 17.42
CA LYS A 236 3.58 -3.68 18.59
C LYS A 236 5.02 -4.00 18.99
N ILE A 237 5.90 -4.25 18.02
CA ILE A 237 7.34 -4.48 18.25
C ILE A 237 7.98 -3.22 18.84
N ALA A 238 7.71 -2.04 18.29
CA ALA A 238 8.19 -0.77 18.82
C ALA A 238 7.65 -0.53 20.23
N GLU A 239 6.36 -0.78 20.49
CA GLU A 239 5.75 -0.65 21.81
C GLU A 239 6.36 -1.62 22.83
N ALA A 240 6.58 -2.89 22.46
CA ALA A 240 7.23 -3.88 23.32
C ALA A 240 8.70 -3.51 23.60
N ARG A 241 9.44 -3.07 22.58
CA ARG A 241 10.81 -2.56 22.74
C ARG A 241 10.82 -1.34 23.65
N LEU A 242 9.92 -0.38 23.43
CA LEU A 242 9.80 0.81 24.29
C LEU A 242 9.45 0.41 25.73
N LYS A 243 8.48 -0.48 25.97
CA LYS A 243 8.17 -0.99 27.31
C LYS A 243 9.39 -1.62 27.99
N MET A 244 10.15 -2.43 27.25
CA MET A 244 11.39 -3.05 27.74
C MET A 244 12.49 -2.01 28.03
N TYR A 245 12.59 -0.96 27.20
CA TYR A 245 13.57 0.11 27.40
C TYR A 245 13.23 1.03 28.56
N PHE A 246 11.94 1.27 28.75
CA PHE A 246 11.48 2.27 29.70
C PHE A 246 11.20 1.68 31.07
N ASP A 247 10.84 0.39 31.20
CA ASP A 247 10.40 -0.23 32.46
C ASP A 247 9.49 0.73 33.27
N VAL A 248 8.66 1.48 32.53
CA VAL A 248 7.80 2.53 33.06
C VAL A 248 6.61 1.80 33.63
N THR A 249 6.71 1.49 34.92
CA THR A 249 5.51 1.48 35.74
C THR A 249 4.85 2.86 35.57
N LEU A 250 3.55 2.86 35.28
CA LEU A 250 2.72 4.05 35.01
C LEU A 250 2.72 5.12 36.13
N ASP A 251 3.49 4.91 37.20
CA ASP A 251 3.56 5.70 38.42
C ASP A 251 4.82 6.59 38.54
N GLN A 252 5.70 6.61 37.53
CA GLN A 252 6.94 7.38 37.62
C GLN A 252 6.80 8.83 37.11
N SER A 253 7.35 9.77 37.86
CA SER A 253 7.27 11.21 37.58
C SER A 253 8.02 11.60 36.29
N ILE A 254 7.61 12.71 35.69
CA ILE A 254 8.23 13.33 34.48
C ILE A 254 9.76 13.46 34.60
N GLU A 255 10.29 13.65 35.81
CA GLU A 255 11.73 13.77 36.09
C GLU A 255 12.50 12.47 35.94
N VAL A 256 11.89 11.33 36.28
CA VAL A 256 12.50 10.01 36.07
C VAL A 256 12.57 9.71 34.57
N HIS A 257 11.52 10.08 33.83
CA HIS A 257 11.47 10.01 32.37
C HIS A 257 12.58 10.83 31.71
N LYS A 258 12.82 12.07 32.18
CA LYS A 258 13.90 12.93 31.69
C LYS A 258 15.29 12.33 31.97
N LYS A 259 15.51 11.72 33.14
CA LYS A 259 16.78 11.05 33.47
C LYS A 259 17.00 9.76 32.66
N GLN A 260 15.95 9.01 32.35
CA GLN A 260 16.02 7.85 31.46
C GLN A 260 16.31 8.27 30.00
N LEU A 261 15.70 9.36 29.51
CA LEU A 261 16.03 9.99 28.24
C LEU A 261 17.46 10.55 28.18
N ALA A 262 18.00 11.00 29.31
CA ALA A 262 19.41 11.42 29.40
C ALA A 262 20.38 10.22 29.34
N ARG A 263 20.03 9.09 29.97
CA ARG A 263 20.77 7.81 29.84
C ARG A 263 20.70 7.21 28.43
N ALA A 264 19.72 7.61 27.64
CA ALA A 264 19.51 7.21 26.25
C ALA A 264 20.42 7.93 25.22
N GLU A 265 21.59 8.44 25.61
CA GLU A 265 22.66 8.75 24.63
C GLU A 265 23.08 7.51 23.81
N ILE A 266 22.76 6.31 24.30
CA ILE A 266 22.88 5.02 23.62
C ILE A 266 21.85 4.87 22.46
N MET A 267 20.83 5.74 22.36
CA MET A 267 19.73 5.67 21.36
C MET A 267 20.03 6.36 20.02
N LYS A 268 21.27 6.76 19.73
CA LYS A 268 21.66 7.39 18.44
C LYS A 268 21.25 6.55 17.20
N GLY A 269 20.94 5.26 17.33
CA GLY A 269 20.45 4.39 16.25
C GLY A 269 18.95 4.03 16.27
N LYS A 270 18.15 4.48 17.25
CA LYS A 270 16.74 4.00 17.43
C LYS A 270 15.68 5.11 17.38
N HIS A 271 16.07 6.31 17.02
CA HIS A 271 15.21 7.49 16.91
C HIS A 271 13.98 7.27 16.01
N LYS A 272 14.16 6.56 14.88
CA LYS A 272 13.09 6.22 13.92
C LYS A 272 11.94 5.42 14.55
N GLN A 273 12.23 4.49 15.45
CA GLN A 273 11.21 3.64 16.10
C GLN A 273 10.34 4.44 17.07
N PHE A 274 10.93 5.41 17.78
CA PHE A 274 10.22 6.28 18.71
C PHE A 274 9.32 7.32 18.00
N VAL A 275 9.82 7.94 16.92
CA VAL A 275 9.04 8.86 16.08
C VAL A 275 7.82 8.14 15.47
N THR A 276 8.01 6.91 14.99
CA THR A 276 6.92 6.08 14.45
C THR A 276 5.82 5.81 15.48
N TYR A 277 6.21 5.49 16.72
CA TYR A 277 5.26 5.29 17.83
C TYR A 277 4.43 6.54 18.15
N LEU A 278 5.06 7.72 18.20
CA LEU A 278 4.35 8.96 18.50
C LEU A 278 3.35 9.34 17.41
N LYS A 279 3.70 9.17 16.12
CA LYS A 279 2.78 9.39 15.01
C LYS A 279 1.57 8.45 15.08
N TYR A 280 1.78 7.18 15.41
CA TYR A 280 0.70 6.21 15.61
C TYR A 280 -0.29 6.63 16.71
N LYS A 281 0.19 7.22 17.81
CA LYS A 281 -0.68 7.74 18.88
C LYS A 281 -1.39 9.06 18.52
N GLY A 282 -1.27 9.53 17.28
CA GLY A 282 -1.92 10.74 16.79
C GLY A 282 -1.18 12.04 17.12
N TYR A 283 0.06 11.95 17.65
CA TYR A 283 0.87 13.14 17.88
C TYR A 283 1.45 13.64 16.55
N LYS A 284 1.37 14.95 16.33
CA LYS A 284 2.07 15.63 15.24
C LYS A 284 3.54 15.76 15.63
N VAL A 285 4.39 14.93 15.03
CA VAL A 285 5.85 14.98 15.21
C VAL A 285 6.46 15.54 13.93
N ASP A 286 7.25 16.62 14.07
CA ASP A 286 8.07 17.16 13.00
C ASP A 286 9.44 16.47 13.02
N ASP A 287 9.69 15.63 12.03
CA ASP A 287 10.88 14.77 11.94
C ASP A 287 12.16 15.55 11.61
N THR A 288 12.08 16.86 11.38
CA THR A 288 13.23 17.67 10.90
C THR A 288 14.03 18.35 12.00
N LYS A 289 13.57 18.36 13.25
CA LYS A 289 14.25 19.06 14.34
C LYS A 289 14.12 18.32 15.67
N VAL A 290 15.21 17.65 16.06
CA VAL A 290 15.41 17.22 17.45
C VAL A 290 16.64 17.96 17.96
N SER A 291 16.42 19.07 18.66
CA SER A 291 17.50 19.77 19.37
C SER A 291 17.69 19.15 20.74
N LYS A 292 18.95 18.94 21.13
CA LYS A 292 19.34 18.62 22.50
C LYS A 292 20.42 19.61 22.91
N THR A 293 20.16 20.36 23.97
CA THR A 293 21.15 21.23 24.61
C THR A 293 22.03 20.37 25.52
N TYR A 294 23.35 20.51 25.41
CA TYR A 294 24.32 19.92 26.32
C TYR A 294 24.97 21.03 27.13
N HIS A 295 25.19 20.80 28.43
CA HIS A 295 26.08 21.65 29.21
C HIS A 295 27.53 21.23 28.94
N LEU A 296 28.46 22.20 28.86
CA LEU A 296 29.90 21.97 28.63
C LEU A 296 30.50 20.87 29.53
N ASN A 297 29.94 20.70 30.73
CA ASN A 297 30.37 19.75 31.74
C ASN A 297 29.98 18.29 31.43
N GLU A 298 29.19 18.07 30.37
CA GLU A 298 28.70 16.76 29.92
C GLU A 298 29.53 16.21 28.75
N LEU A 299 30.49 16.98 28.24
CA LEU A 299 31.40 16.55 27.17
C LEU A 299 32.59 15.78 27.77
N PRO A 300 33.08 14.71 27.11
CA PRO A 300 34.34 14.07 27.52
C PRO A 300 35.47 15.11 27.53
N ILE A 301 36.31 15.11 28.57
CA ILE A 301 37.42 16.06 28.77
C ILE A 301 38.32 16.21 27.53
N ASN A 302 38.36 15.17 26.70
CA ASN A 302 39.25 15.07 25.54
C ASN A 302 38.62 15.62 24.24
N ALA A 303 37.40 16.17 24.31
CA ALA A 303 36.68 16.77 23.18
C ALA A 303 36.90 18.29 23.07
N ILE A 304 37.56 18.89 24.07
CA ILE A 304 37.82 20.32 24.18
C ILE A 304 39.34 20.53 24.18
N ASN A 305 39.82 21.45 23.36
CA ASN A 305 41.20 21.91 23.34
C ASN A 305 41.55 22.62 24.65
N GLU A 306 42.85 22.82 24.90
CA GLU A 306 43.32 23.51 26.11
C GLU A 306 42.82 24.96 26.24
N ASP A 307 42.39 25.57 25.12
CA ASP A 307 41.83 26.93 25.06
C ASP A 307 40.30 26.98 25.26
N GLY A 308 39.65 25.85 25.52
CA GLY A 308 38.20 25.78 25.74
C GLY A 308 37.37 25.66 24.44
N THR A 309 38.00 25.61 23.27
CA THR A 309 37.33 25.38 21.98
C THR A 309 37.20 23.89 21.67
N LEU A 310 36.28 23.48 20.79
CA LEU A 310 36.15 22.08 20.38
C LEU A 310 37.31 21.66 19.47
N ASN A 311 37.81 20.43 19.65
CA ASN A 311 38.88 19.90 18.82
C ASN A 311 38.36 19.50 17.42
N GLU A 312 38.57 20.35 16.42
CA GLU A 312 38.05 20.18 15.04
C GLU A 312 38.69 19.02 14.27
N ASP A 313 39.95 18.67 14.54
CA ASP A 313 40.66 17.55 13.88
C ASP A 313 40.04 16.18 14.17
N ARG A 314 39.18 16.09 15.20
CA ARG A 314 38.47 14.86 15.59
C ARG A 314 37.03 14.81 15.10
N PHE A 315 36.53 15.86 14.45
CA PHE A 315 35.18 15.95 13.91
C PHE A 315 35.19 16.57 12.51
N ALA A 316 35.17 15.74 11.47
CA ALA A 316 35.17 16.20 10.08
C ALA A 316 33.78 16.71 9.65
N TRP A 317 33.43 17.99 9.88
CA TRP A 317 32.24 18.64 9.29
C TRP A 317 32.44 20.15 9.07
N SER A 318 31.88 20.70 7.98
CA SER A 318 31.95 22.13 7.64
C SER A 318 30.93 22.97 8.44
N VAL A 319 31.39 24.07 9.04
CA VAL A 319 30.61 25.02 9.85
C VAL A 319 30.08 26.19 8.99
N LYS A 320 28.86 26.66 9.28
CA LYS A 320 28.38 27.99 8.86
C LYS A 320 27.65 28.68 10.00
N ASP A 321 28.00 29.93 10.23
CA ASP A 321 27.46 30.77 11.30
C ASP A 321 26.23 31.56 10.85
N TYR A 322 25.29 31.78 11.78
CA TYR A 322 24.17 32.69 11.61
C TYR A 322 23.92 33.46 12.91
N GLU A 323 23.48 34.72 12.78
CA GLU A 323 23.20 35.65 13.87
C GLU A 323 21.68 35.77 14.08
N ILE A 324 21.21 35.56 15.32
CA ILE A 324 19.83 35.82 15.74
C ILE A 324 19.87 36.50 17.12
N ASP A 325 19.23 37.66 17.25
CA ASP A 325 19.12 38.47 18.48
C ASP A 325 20.46 38.84 19.17
N GLY A 326 21.51 39.08 18.38
CA GLY A 326 22.79 39.64 18.86
C GLY A 326 23.72 38.64 19.55
N ASP A 327 23.34 37.36 19.62
CA ASP A 327 24.21 36.27 20.06
C ASP A 327 24.67 35.43 18.85
N TYR A 328 25.96 35.15 18.80
CA TYR A 328 26.56 34.25 17.80
C TYR A 328 26.31 32.81 18.23
N VAL A 329 25.63 32.03 17.37
CA VAL A 329 25.35 30.61 17.62
C VAL A 329 26.04 29.77 16.55
N THR A 330 27.03 28.99 16.97
CA THR A 330 27.67 27.96 16.14
C THR A 330 26.90 26.65 16.29
N VAL A 331 26.39 26.12 15.17
CA VAL A 331 25.56 24.91 15.12
C VAL A 331 26.30 23.79 14.39
N PHE A 332 26.32 22.60 14.99
CA PHE A 332 26.95 21.40 14.42
C PHE A 332 25.96 20.60 13.57
N TYR A 333 26.35 20.26 12.33
CA TYR A 333 25.65 19.30 11.48
C TYR A 333 26.36 17.94 11.53
N ALA A 334 25.58 16.87 11.63
CA ALA A 334 26.02 15.53 11.23
C ALA A 334 25.18 15.11 10.02
N LEU A 335 25.79 15.10 8.85
CA LEU A 335 25.23 14.52 7.64
C LEU A 335 25.55 13.03 7.66
N ALA A 336 24.58 12.18 8.01
CA ALA A 336 24.62 10.82 7.48
C ALA A 336 24.10 10.92 6.04
N GLU A 337 24.97 10.67 5.06
CA GLU A 337 24.58 10.31 3.71
C GLU A 337 23.71 9.05 3.76
N PHE A 338 22.40 9.21 3.94
CA PHE A 338 21.39 8.21 3.60
C PHE A 338 19.98 8.82 3.53
N ILE A 339 19.86 10.03 2.99
CA ILE A 339 18.56 10.67 2.79
C ILE A 339 18.56 11.32 1.41
N ARG A 340 18.42 10.49 0.37
CA ARG A 340 17.94 10.94 -0.94
C ARG A 340 16.68 10.22 -1.43
N ASP A 341 16.17 9.22 -0.70
CA ASP A 341 14.97 8.45 -1.11
C ASP A 341 13.80 8.49 -0.12
N LEU A 342 13.90 9.20 1.01
CA LEU A 342 12.79 9.31 1.97
C LEU A 342 11.93 10.55 1.72
N THR A 343 11.38 10.64 0.51
CA THR A 343 10.11 11.32 0.30
C THR A 343 8.99 10.39 0.71
N LEU A 344 8.39 10.66 1.88
CA LEU A 344 7.00 10.36 2.23
C LEU A 344 6.38 9.12 1.55
N ASP A 345 6.76 7.93 1.98
CA ASP A 345 5.85 6.77 1.95
C ASP A 345 6.21 5.83 3.10
N TYR A 346 5.18 5.36 3.81
CA TYR A 346 5.30 4.57 5.02
C TYR A 346 6.20 3.34 4.81
N ASN A 347 7.33 3.30 5.53
CA ASN A 347 8.33 2.25 5.46
C ASN A 347 7.77 0.91 5.98
N TRP A 348 7.58 -0.04 5.08
CA TRP A 348 7.68 -1.47 5.40
C TRP A 348 9.13 -1.88 5.19
N GLU A 349 9.72 -2.64 6.11
CA GLU A 349 10.99 -3.32 5.85
C GLU A 349 10.66 -4.76 5.44
N VAL A 350 10.69 -5.02 4.13
CA VAL A 350 10.57 -6.38 3.61
C VAL A 350 11.92 -7.06 3.83
N VAL A 351 12.00 -7.92 4.85
CA VAL A 351 13.16 -8.79 5.06
C VAL A 351 12.97 -10.04 4.22
N TYR A 352 13.82 -10.21 3.21
CA TYR A 352 13.90 -11.45 2.42
C TYR A 352 14.58 -12.52 3.26
N VAL A 353 14.01 -13.74 3.26
CA VAL A 353 14.66 -14.91 3.87
C VAL A 353 15.52 -15.57 2.78
N ASP A 354 16.83 -15.69 3.04
CA ASP A 354 17.79 -16.41 2.18
C ASP A 354 17.62 -17.93 2.23
#